data_AF-A0A5J6MT17-F1
#
_entry.id   AF-A0A5J6MT17-F1
#
_cell.length_a   1.000
_cell.length_b   1.000
_cell.length_c   1.000
_cell.angle_alpha   90.00
_cell.angle_beta   90.00
_cell.angle_gamma   90.00
#
_symmetry.space_group_name_H-M   'P 1'
#
loop_
_entity.id
_entity.type
_entity.pdbx_description
1 polymer ?
#
loop_
_entity_poly.entity_id
_entity_poly.type
_entity_poly.pdbx_seq_one_letter_code
_entity_poly.pdbx_strand_id
1 'polypeptide(L)' 'MEPQRLVTMANQIAHAFRLKGEARAVADTAAHIQMFWDPRMRREIRQILEAGGDGLDAIARAAVAQIQVS' A
#
# COMPACT_ATOMS: atom_id res chain seq x y z
N MET A 1 0.70 5.07 -13.56
CA MET A 1 -0.76 4.88 -13.77
C MET A 1 -1.46 6.13 -13.22
N GLU A 2 -2.78 6.26 -13.31
CA GLU A 2 -3.47 7.34 -12.56
C GLU A 2 -3.23 7.14 -11.04
N PRO A 3 -2.68 8.13 -10.30
CA PRO A 3 -2.30 7.99 -8.89
C PRO A 3 -3.43 7.47 -7.99
N GLN A 4 -4.66 7.95 -8.24
CA GLN A 4 -5.87 7.56 -7.51
C GLN A 4 -6.19 6.06 -7.65
N ARG A 5 -5.82 5.44 -8.78
CA ARG A 5 -6.00 4.00 -8.98
C ARG A 5 -5.06 3.19 -8.09
N LEU A 6 -3.82 3.64 -7.88
CA LEU A 6 -2.88 2.93 -6.98
C LEU A 6 -3.35 3.00 -5.53
N VAL A 7 -3.82 4.16 -5.07
CA VAL A 7 -4.42 4.33 -3.73
C VAL A 7 -5.60 3.38 -3.55
N THR A 8 -6.50 3.36 -4.52
CA THR A 8 -7.68 2.47 -4.49
C THR A 8 -7.27 1.01 -4.39
N MET A 9 -6.30 0.57 -5.19
CA MET A 9 -5.80 -0.81 -5.16
C MET A 9 -5.15 -1.16 -3.81
N ALA A 10 -4.32 -0.27 -3.25
CA ALA A 10 -3.68 -0.48 -1.95
C ALA A 10 -4.73 -0.64 -0.84
N ASN A 11 -5.76 0.21 -0.84
CA ASN A 11 -6.86 0.12 0.13
C ASN A 11 -7.68 -1.17 -0.04
N GLN A 12 -7.92 -1.61 -1.27
CA GLN A 12 -8.62 -2.87 -1.53
C GLN A 12 -7.86 -4.08 -0.98
N ILE A 13 -6.53 -4.11 -1.14
CA ILE A 13 -5.67 -5.16 -0.58
C ILE A 13 -5.73 -5.10 0.96
N ALA A 14 -5.59 -3.91 1.55
CA ALA A 14 -5.67 -3.72 2.99
C ALA A 14 -7.02 -4.17 3.56
N HIS A 15 -8.12 -3.82 2.90
CA HIS A 15 -9.47 -4.23 3.27
C HIS A 15 -9.62 -5.76 3.25
N ALA A 16 -9.04 -6.45 2.26
CA ALA A 16 -9.08 -7.91 2.18
C ALA A 16 -8.41 -8.59 3.40
N PHE A 17 -7.41 -7.95 4.01
CA PHE A 17 -6.70 -8.50 5.17
C PHE A 17 -7.18 -7.98 6.53
N ARG A 18 -8.07 -6.99 6.58
CA ARG A 18 -8.61 -6.36 7.81
C ARG A 18 -9.00 -7.35 8.91
N LEU A 19 -9.65 -8.45 8.56
CA LEU A 19 -10.18 -9.42 9.54
C LEU A 19 -9.09 -10.22 10.25
N LYS A 20 -7.83 -10.17 9.77
CA LYS A 20 -6.68 -10.83 10.41
C LYS A 20 -6.10 -10.03 11.59
N GLY A 21 -6.64 -8.86 11.89
CA GLY A 21 -6.10 -7.92 12.86
C GLY A 21 -5.06 -6.98 12.26
N GLU A 22 -4.94 -5.78 12.82
CA GLU A 22 -4.24 -4.65 12.22
C GLU A 22 -2.77 -4.96 11.89
N ALA A 23 -1.99 -5.44 12.86
CA ALA A 23 -0.57 -5.75 12.66
C ALA A 23 -0.34 -6.77 11.54
N ARG A 24 -1.18 -7.82 11.49
CA ARG A 24 -1.08 -8.83 10.43
C ARG A 24 -1.54 -8.29 9.08
N ALA A 25 -2.59 -7.48 9.06
CA ALA A 25 -3.11 -6.86 7.85
C ALA A 25 -2.08 -5.93 7.20
N VAL A 26 -1.35 -5.14 8.00
CA VAL A 26 -0.26 -4.27 7.52
C VAL A 26 0.85 -5.12 6.88
N ALA A 27 1.32 -6.15 7.58
CA ALA A 27 2.39 -7.02 7.09
C ALA A 27 2.00 -7.76 5.79
N ASP A 28 0.79 -8.35 5.75
CA ASP A 28 0.29 -9.06 4.57
C ASP A 28 0.08 -8.11 3.38
N THR A 29 -0.39 -6.88 3.63
CA THR A 29 -0.55 -5.86 2.59
C THR A 29 0.79 -5.43 2.00
N ALA A 30 1.79 -5.16 2.85
CA ALA A 30 3.12 -4.77 2.41
C ALA A 30 3.77 -5.89 1.58
N ALA A 31 3.69 -7.14 2.06
CA ALA A 31 4.20 -8.30 1.35
C ALA A 31 3.52 -8.50 -0.02
N HIS A 32 2.19 -8.33 -0.08
CA HIS A 32 1.45 -8.43 -1.34
C HIS A 32 1.90 -7.37 -2.35
N ILE A 33 1.99 -6.09 -1.93
CA ILE A 33 2.48 -5.01 -2.80
C ILE A 33 3.92 -5.31 -3.25
N GLN A 34 4.79 -5.75 -2.35
CA GLN A 34 6.19 -6.05 -2.66
C GLN A 34 6.33 -7.13 -3.74
N MET A 35 5.51 -8.18 -3.65
CA MET A 35 5.58 -9.38 -4.49
C MET A 35 4.90 -9.21 -5.86
N PHE A 36 3.78 -8.48 -5.91
CA PHE A 36 2.93 -8.45 -7.11
C PHE A 36 2.96 -7.12 -7.86
N TRP A 37 3.45 -6.03 -7.26
CA TRP A 37 3.51 -4.74 -7.95
C TRP A 37 4.87 -4.53 -8.61
N ASP A 38 4.85 -3.99 -9.82
CA ASP A 38 6.05 -3.57 -10.53
C ASP A 38 6.83 -2.52 -9.72
N PRO A 39 8.18 -2.47 -9.83
CA PRO A 39 9.00 -1.49 -9.13
C PRO A 39 8.55 -0.04 -9.33
N ARG A 40 8.04 0.29 -10.53
CA ARG A 40 7.49 1.63 -10.82
C ARG A 40 6.25 1.94 -9.97
N MET A 41 5.32 0.99 -9.82
CA MET A 41 4.11 1.19 -9.01
C MET A 41 4.48 1.38 -7.53
N ARG A 42 5.46 0.61 -7.03
CA ARG A 42 5.97 0.78 -5.66
C ARG A 42 6.56 2.17 -5.44
N ARG A 43 7.31 2.70 -6.41
CA ARG A 43 7.82 4.08 -6.36
C ARG A 43 6.70 5.11 -6.38
N GLU A 44 5.74 4.98 -7.28
CA GLU A 44 4.60 5.90 -7.41
C GLU A 44 3.78 5.96 -6.10
N ILE A 45 3.46 4.83 -5.47
CA ILE A 45 2.69 4.82 -4.22
C ILE A 45 3.49 5.34 -3.01
N ARG A 46 4.82 5.15 -3.00
CA ARG A 46 5.71 5.75 -2.00
C ARG A 46 5.77 7.28 -2.13
N GLN A 47 5.79 7.80 -3.35
CA GLN A 47 5.71 9.25 -3.59
C GLN A 47 4.36 9.82 -3.12
N ILE A 48 3.25 9.11 -3.33
CA ILE A 48 1.93 9.52 -2.81
C ILE A 48 1.96 9.59 -1.28
N LEU A 49 2.58 8.61 -0.62
CA LEU A 49 2.77 8.62 0.83
C LEU A 49 3.60 9.83 1.30
N GLU A 50 4.72 10.10 0.63
CA GLU A 50 5.61 11.23 0.92
C GLU A 50 4.91 12.60 0.70
N ALA A 51 3.98 12.67 -0.26
CA ALA A 51 3.18 13.86 -0.54
C ALA A 51 2.00 14.08 0.43
N GLY A 52 1.89 13.27 1.49
CA GLY A 52 0.85 13.39 2.51
C GLY A 52 -0.04 12.16 2.62
N GLY A 53 -0.01 11.25 1.63
CA GLY A 53 -0.73 9.97 1.65
C GLY A 53 -2.24 10.11 1.58
N ASP A 54 -2.73 11.07 0.79
CA ASP A 54 -4.16 11.34 0.64
C ASP A 54 -4.91 10.13 0.08
N GLY A 55 -6.01 9.79 0.73
CA GLY A 55 -6.87 8.66 0.37
C GLY A 55 -6.34 7.28 0.77
N LEU A 56 -5.12 7.15 1.32
CA LEU A 56 -4.65 5.87 1.86
C LEU A 56 -5.28 5.59 3.22
N ASP A 57 -5.92 4.43 3.35
CA ASP A 57 -6.44 3.95 4.63
C ASP A 57 -5.29 3.64 5.59
N ALA A 58 -5.56 3.63 6.91
CA ALA A 58 -4.53 3.46 7.94
C ALA A 58 -3.63 2.22 7.72
N ILE A 59 -4.22 1.07 7.38
CA ILE A 59 -3.50 -0.17 7.10
C ILE A 59 -2.65 -0.04 5.83
N ALA A 60 -3.23 0.50 4.74
CA ALA A 60 -2.52 0.68 3.48
C ALA A 60 -1.37 1.67 3.62
N ARG A 61 -1.58 2.79 4.33
CA ARG A 61 -0.56 3.79 4.66
C ARG A 61 0.60 3.16 5.43
N ALA A 62 0.31 2.41 6.49
CA ALA A 62 1.33 1.73 7.28
C ALA A 62 2.09 0.67 6.47
N ALA A 63 1.38 -0.06 5.60
CA ALA A 63 2.00 -1.06 4.72
C ALA A 63 2.93 -0.42 3.68
N VAL A 64 2.49 0.66 3.01
CA VAL A 64 3.30 1.39 2.02
C VAL A 64 4.56 2.00 2.67
N ALA A 65 4.53 2.32 3.96
CA ALA A 65 5.72 2.78 4.68
C ALA A 65 6.79 1.68 4.84
N GLN A 66 6.44 0.40 4.71
CA GLN A 66 7.33 -0.75 4.92
C GLN A 66 7.90 -1.33 3.62
N ILE A 67 7.36 -0.97 2.45
CA ILE A 67 7.80 -1.55 1.17
C ILE A 67 9.13 -0.97 0.70
N GLN A 68 9.92 -1.80 0.02
CA GLN A 68 11.15 -1.39 -0.65
C GLN A 68 10.87 -0.89 -2.07
N VAL A 69 11.58 0.16 -2.50
CA VAL A 69 11.39 0.87 -3.79
C VAL A 69 12.52 0.73 -4.80
N SER A 70 13.53 -0.11 -4.49
CA SER A 70 14.59 -0.51 -5.43
C SER A 70 14.03 -1.10 -6.72
#